data_AF-C8XCQ9-F1
#
_entry.id   AF-C8XCQ9-F1
#
_cell.length_a   1.000
_cell.length_b   1.000
_cell.length_c   1.000
_cell.angle_alpha   90.00
_cell.angle_beta   90.00
_cell.angle_gamma   90.00
#
_symmetry.space_group_name_H-M   'P 1'
#
loop_
_entity.id
_entity.type
_entity.pdbx_description
1 polymer ?
#
loop_
_entity_poly.entity_id
_entity_poly.type
_entity_poly.pdbx_seq_one_letter_code
_entity_poly.pdbx_strand_id
1 'polypeptide(L)'
;MTTTTTTTSSTGPVAPPAPPELPADLAAGLRRLKLAAIRQAAPEVLQTAKTQRWTPHELLRVLVEAEITARDASNAAARLKAAAFPVVKTLDGFDVNASSIPQNTFDYLAGLDWIRAKANLALIGPTVIDGLGSCERHLRWS
;
A
#
# COMPACT_ATOMS: atom_id res chain seq x y z
N MET A 1 -36.28 -50.77 -23.98
CA MET A 1 -35.05 -51.17 -23.29
C MET A 1 -34.64 -50.01 -22.40
N THR A 2 -34.90 -50.15 -21.10
CA THR A 2 -34.72 -49.11 -20.09
C THR A 2 -33.40 -49.40 -19.38
N THR A 3 -32.46 -48.47 -19.37
CA THR A 3 -31.26 -48.55 -18.54
C THR A 3 -31.12 -47.28 -17.72
N THR A 4 -31.55 -47.40 -16.46
CA THR A 4 -31.26 -46.47 -15.37
C THR A 4 -29.82 -46.67 -14.95
N THR A 5 -29.00 -45.61 -14.92
CA THR A 5 -27.70 -45.65 -14.25
C THR A 5 -27.68 -44.57 -13.18
N THR A 6 -27.74 -45.02 -11.93
CA THR A 6 -27.47 -44.25 -10.71
C THR A 6 -25.95 -44.13 -10.57
N THR A 7 -25.42 -42.95 -10.27
CA THR A 7 -24.03 -42.80 -9.81
C THR A 7 -23.95 -41.83 -8.65
N THR A 8 -23.29 -42.35 -7.61
CA THR A 8 -23.15 -41.92 -6.23
C THR A 8 -22.24 -40.69 -6.07
N SER A 9 -22.64 -39.79 -5.18
CA SER A 9 -21.89 -38.61 -4.73
C SER A 9 -20.74 -38.96 -3.78
N SER A 10 -19.54 -38.43 -4.04
CA SER A 10 -18.40 -38.42 -3.10
C SER A 10 -18.16 -36.99 -2.58
N THR A 11 -18.40 -36.76 -1.30
CA THR A 11 -18.19 -35.47 -0.61
C THR A 11 -16.76 -35.42 -0.04
N GLY A 12 -15.87 -34.66 -0.68
CA GLY A 12 -14.65 -34.16 -0.05
C GLY A 12 -14.94 -32.97 0.89
N PRO A 13 -13.98 -32.51 1.71
CA PRO A 13 -14.20 -31.36 2.57
C PRO A 13 -14.50 -30.14 1.71
N VAL A 14 -15.77 -29.70 1.75
CA VAL A 14 -16.22 -28.49 1.06
C VAL A 14 -15.54 -27.32 1.75
N ALA A 15 -14.56 -26.72 1.08
CA ALA A 15 -14.01 -25.42 1.47
C ALA A 15 -15.19 -24.47 1.76
N PRO A 16 -15.11 -23.64 2.80
CA PRO A 16 -16.21 -22.72 3.12
C PRO A 16 -16.60 -21.95 1.86
N PRO A 17 -17.91 -21.81 1.58
CA PRO A 17 -18.38 -21.22 0.34
C PRO A 17 -17.75 -19.83 0.19
N ALA A 18 -17.13 -19.59 -0.97
CA ALA A 18 -16.56 -18.29 -1.29
C ALA A 18 -17.63 -17.20 -1.12
N PRO A 19 -17.28 -16.00 -0.62
CA PRO A 19 -18.22 -14.92 -0.49
C PRO A 19 -18.89 -14.64 -1.85
N PRO A 20 -20.20 -14.36 -1.88
CA PRO A 20 -20.90 -14.08 -3.12
C PRO A 20 -20.26 -12.89 -3.84
N GLU A 21 -20.02 -13.05 -5.15
CA GLU A 21 -19.44 -12.01 -5.97
C GLU A 21 -20.32 -10.74 -6.00
N LEU A 22 -19.69 -9.58 -6.12
CA LEU A 22 -20.39 -8.31 -6.24
C LEU A 22 -21.23 -8.27 -7.53
N PRO A 23 -22.44 -7.68 -7.50
CA PRO A 23 -23.20 -7.38 -8.71
C PRO A 23 -22.36 -6.63 -9.75
N ALA A 24 -22.50 -7.03 -11.02
CA ALA A 24 -21.61 -6.56 -12.10
C ALA A 24 -21.70 -5.04 -12.33
N ASP A 25 -22.89 -4.47 -12.17
CA ASP A 25 -23.16 -3.03 -12.23
C ASP A 25 -22.43 -2.26 -11.11
N LEU A 26 -22.49 -2.77 -9.88
CA LEU A 26 -21.78 -2.20 -8.74
C LEU A 26 -20.25 -2.31 -8.94
N ALA A 27 -19.75 -3.46 -9.36
CA ALA A 27 -18.33 -3.66 -9.65
C ALA A 27 -17.83 -2.72 -10.76
N ALA A 28 -18.64 -2.48 -11.80
CA ALA A 28 -18.34 -1.53 -12.86
C ALA A 28 -18.34 -0.08 -12.37
N GLY A 29 -19.30 0.30 -11.53
CA GLY A 29 -19.36 1.62 -10.88
C GLY A 29 -18.11 1.89 -10.01
N LEU A 30 -17.74 0.93 -9.16
CA LEU A 30 -16.53 1.02 -8.32
C LEU A 30 -15.25 1.12 -9.17
N ARG A 31 -15.19 0.42 -10.31
CA ARG A 31 -14.08 0.54 -11.26
C ARG A 31 -14.01 1.94 -11.86
N ARG A 32 -15.13 2.51 -12.29
CA ARG A 32 -15.20 3.89 -12.84
C ARG A 32 -14.78 4.94 -11.80
N LEU A 33 -15.16 4.75 -10.54
CA LEU A 33 -14.79 5.63 -9.43
C LEU A 33 -13.37 5.39 -8.88
N LYS A 34 -12.63 4.41 -9.43
CA LYS A 34 -11.30 4.01 -8.95
C LYS A 34 -11.29 3.65 -7.45
N LEU A 35 -12.33 2.94 -7.01
CA LEU A 35 -12.47 2.41 -5.64
C LEU A 35 -12.06 0.93 -5.64
N ALA A 36 -10.76 0.70 -5.82
CA ALA A 36 -10.23 -0.64 -6.06
C ALA A 36 -10.25 -1.52 -4.80
N ALA A 37 -9.93 -0.95 -3.63
CA ALA A 37 -9.88 -1.70 -2.38
C ALA A 37 -11.29 -2.06 -1.92
N ILE A 38 -12.24 -1.13 -2.02
CA ILE A 38 -13.66 -1.43 -1.75
C ILE A 38 -14.15 -2.56 -2.64
N ARG A 39 -13.85 -2.53 -3.95
CA ARG A 39 -14.28 -3.59 -4.86
C ARG A 39 -13.72 -4.97 -4.48
N GLN A 40 -12.51 -5.03 -3.93
CA GLN A 40 -11.93 -6.31 -3.50
C GLN A 40 -12.43 -6.76 -2.13
N ALA A 41 -12.58 -5.85 -1.17
CA ALA A 41 -12.99 -6.17 0.19
C ALA A 41 -14.52 -6.39 0.33
N ALA A 42 -15.33 -5.77 -0.51
CA ALA A 42 -16.78 -5.75 -0.31
C ALA A 42 -17.48 -7.13 -0.30
N PRO A 43 -17.11 -8.17 -1.07
CA PRO A 43 -17.74 -9.48 -0.95
C PRO A 43 -17.68 -10.05 0.48
N GLU A 44 -16.52 -9.97 1.13
CA GLU A 44 -16.29 -10.45 2.49
C GLU A 44 -16.93 -9.53 3.54
N VAL A 45 -16.75 -8.21 3.38
CA VAL A 45 -17.27 -7.23 4.34
C VAL A 45 -18.80 -7.21 4.33
N LEU A 46 -19.45 -7.32 3.16
CA LEU A 46 -20.91 -7.40 3.06
C LEU A 46 -21.47 -8.67 3.72
N GLN A 47 -20.78 -9.81 3.55
CA GLN A 47 -21.17 -11.05 4.21
C GLN A 47 -21.04 -10.93 5.73
N THR A 48 -19.94 -10.35 6.20
CA THR A 48 -19.68 -10.10 7.63
C THR A 48 -20.72 -9.16 8.22
N ALA A 49 -21.02 -8.05 7.53
CA ALA A 49 -22.02 -7.08 7.96
C ALA A 49 -23.42 -7.69 8.08
N LYS A 50 -23.80 -8.60 7.17
CA LYS A 50 -25.06 -9.34 7.26
C LYS A 50 -25.08 -10.26 8.47
N THR A 51 -24.03 -11.07 8.66
CA THR A 51 -23.94 -12.03 9.78
C THR A 51 -23.93 -11.32 11.14
N GLN A 52 -23.20 -10.22 11.25
CA GLN A 52 -23.05 -9.46 12.48
C GLN A 52 -24.11 -8.37 12.65
N ARG A 53 -25.06 -8.25 11.71
CA ARG A 53 -26.11 -7.22 11.69
C ARG A 53 -25.57 -5.81 11.92
N TRP A 54 -24.50 -5.47 11.23
CA TRP A 54 -23.94 -4.12 11.27
C TRP A 54 -24.95 -3.09 10.81
N THR A 55 -24.89 -1.92 11.43
CA THR A 55 -25.58 -0.75 10.93
C THR A 55 -24.96 -0.31 9.59
N PRO A 56 -25.72 0.40 8.72
CA PRO A 56 -25.18 0.86 7.45
C PRO A 56 -23.93 1.76 7.58
N HIS A 57 -23.82 2.54 8.66
CA HIS A 57 -22.69 3.43 8.86
C HIS A 57 -21.41 2.68 9.28
N GLU A 58 -21.52 1.55 10.00
CA GLU A 58 -20.37 0.69 10.33
C GLU A 58 -19.79 0.03 9.07
N LEU A 59 -20.67 -0.50 8.20
CA LEU A 59 -20.26 -1.04 6.91
C LEU A 59 -19.52 0.01 6.07
N LEU A 60 -20.08 1.21 5.94
CA LEU A 60 -19.45 2.29 5.18
C LEU A 60 -18.10 2.70 5.78
N ARG A 61 -18.00 2.77 7.11
CA ARG A 61 -16.73 3.10 7.80
C ARG A 61 -15.63 2.11 7.44
N VAL A 62 -15.91 0.80 7.50
CA VAL A 62 -14.92 -0.23 7.19
C VAL A 62 -14.47 -0.17 5.73
N LEU A 63 -15.41 -0.01 4.79
CA LEU A 63 -15.08 0.08 3.37
C LEU A 63 -14.27 1.34 3.04
N VAL A 64 -14.64 2.49 3.63
CA VAL A 64 -13.92 3.76 3.42
C VAL A 64 -12.51 3.68 4.01
N GLU A 65 -12.36 3.13 5.22
CA GLU A 65 -11.06 2.98 5.87
C GLU A 65 -10.10 2.09 5.05
N ALA A 66 -10.62 0.98 4.51
CA ALA A 66 -9.86 0.09 3.63
C ALA A 66 -9.36 0.83 2.37
N GLU A 67 -10.20 1.69 1.78
CA GLU A 67 -9.81 2.48 0.60
C GLU A 67 -8.79 3.57 0.92
N ILE A 68 -8.95 4.28 2.05
CA ILE A 68 -7.99 5.29 2.51
C ILE A 68 -6.63 4.63 2.71
N THR A 69 -6.58 3.53 3.47
CA THR A 69 -5.34 2.78 3.73
C THR A 69 -4.67 2.33 2.43
N ALA A 70 -5.43 1.77 1.49
CA ALA A 70 -4.89 1.33 0.21
C ALA A 70 -4.35 2.49 -0.65
N ARG A 71 -5.04 3.64 -0.65
CA ARG A 71 -4.60 4.85 -1.36
C ARG A 71 -3.36 5.44 -0.74
N ASP A 72 -3.27 5.49 0.57
CA ASP A 72 -2.08 5.99 1.28
C ASP A 72 -0.87 5.10 1.00
N ALA A 73 -1.02 3.78 1.04
CA ALA A 73 0.03 2.84 0.65
C ALA A 73 0.46 3.03 -0.81
N SER A 74 -0.50 3.16 -1.74
CA SER A 74 -0.19 3.41 -3.16
C SER A 74 0.51 4.74 -3.37
N ASN A 75 0.10 5.80 -2.65
CA ASN A 75 0.73 7.11 -2.73
C ASN A 75 2.14 7.10 -2.16
N ALA A 76 2.37 6.41 -1.04
CA ALA A 76 3.69 6.21 -0.46
C ALA A 76 4.62 5.47 -1.44
N ALA A 77 4.15 4.35 -2.01
CA ALA A 77 4.89 3.59 -3.01
C ALA A 77 5.22 4.42 -4.26
N ALA A 78 4.26 5.22 -4.75
CA ALA A 78 4.46 6.10 -5.89
C ALA A 78 5.51 7.19 -5.59
N ARG A 79 5.48 7.80 -4.41
CA ARG A 79 6.47 8.79 -3.97
C ARG A 79 7.87 8.19 -3.84
N LEU A 80 7.99 7.00 -3.25
CA LEU A 80 9.26 6.27 -3.16
C LEU A 80 9.82 5.93 -4.54
N LYS A 81 8.96 5.47 -5.45
CA LYS A 81 9.35 5.19 -6.85
C LYS A 81 9.78 6.47 -7.58
N ALA A 82 9.07 7.58 -7.39
CA ALA A 82 9.40 8.86 -8.01
C ALA A 82 10.71 9.47 -7.46
N ALA A 83 11.04 9.23 -6.18
CA ALA A 83 12.29 9.66 -5.59
C ALA A 83 13.51 8.96 -6.22
N ALA A 84 13.32 7.78 -6.83
CA ALA A 84 14.31 7.06 -7.63
C ALA A 84 15.67 6.85 -6.92
N PHE A 85 15.66 6.76 -5.59
CA PHE A 85 16.87 6.45 -4.83
C PHE A 85 17.38 5.05 -5.19
N PRO A 86 18.69 4.87 -5.40
CA PRO A 86 19.26 3.57 -5.79
C PRO A 86 19.14 2.53 -4.67
N VAL A 87 19.07 2.98 -3.41
CA VAL A 87 18.98 2.14 -2.22
C VAL A 87 17.97 2.75 -1.25
N VAL A 88 17.16 1.91 -0.62
CA VAL A 88 16.27 2.33 0.47
C VAL A 88 17.13 2.61 1.71
N LYS A 89 17.15 3.86 2.16
CA LYS A 89 17.75 4.26 3.44
C LYS A 89 16.70 4.87 4.34
N THR A 90 16.65 4.42 5.59
CA THR A 90 15.78 4.97 6.64
C THR A 90 16.61 5.83 7.59
N LEU A 91 15.96 6.77 8.28
CA LEU A 91 16.63 7.58 9.30
C LEU A 91 17.10 6.73 10.50
N ASP A 92 16.38 5.67 10.84
CA ASP A 92 16.75 4.75 11.93
C ASP A 92 18.10 4.06 11.72
N GLY A 93 18.50 3.87 10.46
CA GLY A 93 19.80 3.29 10.09
C GLY A 93 20.93 4.31 10.00
N PHE A 94 20.70 5.59 10.32
CA PHE A 94 21.70 6.63 10.24
C PHE A 94 22.55 6.69 11.51
N ASP A 95 23.85 6.40 11.39
CA ASP A 95 24.79 6.55 12.49
C ASP A 95 25.22 8.01 12.64
N VAL A 96 24.66 8.69 13.64
CA VAL A 96 24.97 10.09 13.95
C VAL A 96 26.41 10.25 14.45
N ASN A 97 26.95 9.27 15.18
CA ASN A 97 28.31 9.36 15.72
C ASN A 97 29.38 9.26 14.64
N ALA A 98 29.07 8.57 13.54
CA ALA A 98 29.92 8.50 12.35
C ALA A 98 29.76 9.72 11.40
N SER A 99 28.88 10.67 11.74
CA SER A 99 28.56 11.84 10.93
C SER A 99 29.11 13.13 11.55
N SER A 100 29.30 14.16 10.73
CA SER A 100 29.61 15.52 11.20
C SER A 100 28.38 16.30 11.66
N ILE A 101 27.17 15.71 11.57
CA ILE A 101 25.92 16.34 11.98
C ILE A 101 25.75 16.24 13.50
N PRO A 102 25.53 17.36 14.22
CA PRO A 102 25.25 17.31 15.65
C PRO A 102 23.93 16.58 15.98
N GLN A 103 23.89 15.88 17.12
CA GLN A 103 22.71 15.10 17.55
C GLN A 103 21.41 15.94 17.55
N ASN A 104 21.46 17.16 18.09
CA ASN A 104 20.29 18.04 18.14
C ASN A 104 19.70 18.38 16.75
N THR A 105 20.56 18.44 15.73
CA THR A 105 20.17 18.73 14.35
C THR A 105 19.53 17.49 13.74
N PHE A 106 20.10 16.31 14.01
CA PHE A 106 19.51 15.05 13.59
C PHE A 106 18.13 14.83 14.23
N ASP A 107 17.97 15.08 15.53
CA ASP A 107 16.69 14.93 16.23
C ASP A 107 15.60 15.83 15.63
N TYR A 108 15.95 17.07 15.27
CA TYR A 108 15.06 17.98 14.55
C TYR A 108 14.66 17.44 13.17
N LEU A 109 15.64 16.92 12.40
CA LEU A 109 15.37 16.34 11.09
C LEU A 109 14.51 15.08 11.17
N ALA A 110 14.75 14.23 12.17
CA ALA A 110 13.99 13.00 12.45
C ALA A 110 12.56 13.30 12.92
N GLY A 111 12.34 14.44 13.59
CA GLY A 111 11.00 14.91 13.97
C GLY A 111 10.12 15.34 12.79
N LEU A 112 10.70 15.53 11.59
CA LEU A 112 10.00 15.93 10.36
C LEU A 112 9.24 17.27 10.45
N ASP A 113 9.44 18.07 11.50
CA ASP A 113 8.75 19.35 11.67
C ASP A 113 9.12 20.37 10.58
N TRP A 114 10.31 20.22 9.99
CA TRP A 114 10.74 20.99 8.84
C TRP A 114 9.80 20.83 7.62
N ILE A 115 9.10 19.70 7.48
CA ILE A 115 8.08 19.49 6.43
C ILE A 115 6.89 20.43 6.67
N ARG A 116 6.39 20.50 7.91
CA ARG A 116 5.30 21.39 8.30
C ARG A 116 5.69 22.86 8.14
N ALA A 117 6.93 23.19 8.48
CA ALA A 117 7.50 24.53 8.32
C ALA A 117 7.80 24.90 6.86
N LYS A 118 7.61 23.98 5.90
CA LYS A 118 7.94 24.16 4.47
C LYS A 118 9.41 24.54 4.23
N ALA A 119 10.30 24.06 5.09
CA ALA A 119 11.74 24.20 4.91
C ALA A 119 12.26 23.12 3.95
N ASN A 120 13.27 23.45 3.15
CA ASN A 120 13.86 22.51 2.21
C ASN A 120 15.03 21.76 2.86
N LEU A 121 15.07 20.44 2.72
CA LEU A 121 16.21 19.60 3.10
C LEU A 121 16.96 19.15 1.85
N ALA A 122 18.25 19.47 1.78
CA ALA A 122 19.14 18.96 0.74
C ALA A 122 20.08 17.91 1.35
N LEU A 123 19.96 16.67 0.87
CA LEU A 123 20.87 15.58 1.24
C LEU A 123 21.95 15.46 0.17
N ILE A 124 23.20 15.75 0.54
CA ILE A 124 24.34 15.70 -0.36
C ILE A 124 25.29 14.61 0.14
N GLY A 125 25.61 13.66 -0.73
CA GLY A 125 26.57 12.61 -0.43
C GLY A 125 27.11 11.98 -1.70
N PRO A 126 28.25 11.29 -1.64
CA PRO A 126 28.77 10.55 -2.79
C PRO A 126 27.73 9.52 -3.24
N THR A 127 27.54 9.41 -4.56
CA THR A 127 26.64 8.42 -5.15
C THR A 127 27.24 7.03 -4.96
N VAL A 128 26.68 6.25 -4.03
CA VAL A 128 27.01 4.82 -3.95
C VAL A 128 26.18 4.11 -5.03
N ILE A 129 26.71 4.10 -6.25
CA ILE A 129 26.31 3.13 -7.27
C ILE A 129 27.16 1.89 -7.00
N ASP A 130 26.59 0.91 -6.32
CA ASP A 130 27.24 -0.39 -6.14
C ASP A 130 27.48 -1.01 -7.52
N GLY A 131 28.73 -0.99 -7.99
CA GLY A 131 29.18 -1.70 -9.19
C GLY A 131 29.85 -0.88 -10.30
N LEU A 132 29.97 0.44 -10.20
CA LEU A 132 30.78 1.22 -11.16
C LEU A 132 31.81 2.07 -10.43
N GLY A 133 33.08 1.66 -10.55
CA GLY A 133 34.21 2.49 -10.19
C GLY A 133 34.09 3.87 -10.85
N SER A 134 34.48 4.89 -10.07
CA SER A 134 34.70 6.28 -10.45
C SER A 134 34.19 6.69 -11.84
N CYS A 135 33.06 7.38 -11.88
CA CYS A 135 32.69 8.23 -13.00
C CYS A 135 32.33 9.62 -12.46
N GLU A 136 33.35 10.45 -12.27
CA GLU A 136 33.20 11.90 -12.31
C GLU A 136 32.45 12.27 -13.60
N ARG A 137 31.18 12.67 -13.45
CA ARG A 137 30.47 13.36 -14.52
C ARG A 137 30.00 14.69 -13.97
N HIS A 138 30.78 15.72 -14.30
CA HIS A 138 30.42 17.12 -14.20
C HIS A 138 29.00 17.34 -14.74
N LEU A 139 28.07 17.71 -13.87
CA LEU A 139 26.80 18.30 -14.28
C LEU A 139 26.76 19.74 -13.75
N ARG A 140 27.24 20.63 -14.61
CA ARG A 140 27.06 22.08 -14.51
C ARG A 140 25.59 22.37 -14.80
N TRP A 141 24.82 22.74 -13.78
CA TRP A 141 23.49 23.30 -13.97
C TRP A 141 23.63 24.75 -14.43
N SER A 142 22.93 25.09 -15.52
CA SER A 142 22.54 26.46 -15.88
C SER A 142 21.10 26.70 -15.43
#